data_AF-A0A2N7XBL8-F1
#
_entry.id   AF-A0A2N7XBL8-F1
#
_cell.length_a   1.000
_cell.length_b   1.000
_cell.length_c   1.000
_cell.angle_alpha   90.00
_cell.angle_beta   90.00
_cell.angle_gamma   90.00
#
_symmetry.space_group_name_H-M   'P 1'
#
loop_
_entity.id
_entity.type
_entity.pdbx_description
1 polymer ?
#
loop_
_entity_poly.entity_id
_entity_poly.type
_entity_poly.pdbx_seq_one_letter_code
_entity_poly.pdbx_strand_id
1 'polypeptide(L)'
;ELERLAQALENDGTATAEIPLAAMAEKIAKNLGVKTDEVAILGISTRWRHLHFLVPQALKNVGFIPLTSNSALAARTVRDSKPEINNNFSA
;
A
#
# COMPACT_ATOMS: atom_id res chain seq x y z
N GLU A 1 -18.28 3.45 4.38
CA GLU A 1 -17.61 2.14 4.14
C GLU A 1 -16.10 2.19 4.38
N LEU A 2 -15.35 3.10 3.74
CA LEU A 2 -13.91 3.28 4.01
C LEU A 2 -13.59 3.63 5.48
N GLU A 3 -14.37 4.51 6.11
CA GLU A 3 -14.22 4.85 7.53
C GLU A 3 -14.44 3.64 8.45
N ARG A 4 -15.38 2.76 8.10
CA ARG A 4 -15.66 1.54 8.87
C ARG A 4 -14.47 0.57 8.86
N LEU A 5 -13.75 0.53 7.74
CA LEU A 5 -12.56 -0.30 7.57
C LEU A 5 -11.33 0.30 8.26
N ALA A 6 -11.18 1.62 8.22
CA ALA A 6 -10.14 2.32 8.98
C ALA A 6 -10.30 2.06 10.49
N GLN A 7 -11.53 2.11 10.99
CA GLN A 7 -11.83 1.89 12.40
C GLN A 7 -11.67 0.41 12.83
N ALA A 8 -11.82 -0.54 11.92
CA ALA A 8 -11.51 -1.95 12.17
C ALA A 8 -10.00 -2.19 12.30
N LEU A 9 -9.18 -1.48 11.50
CA LEU A 9 -7.72 -1.55 11.54
C LEU A 9 -7.12 -0.95 12.83
N GLU A 10 -7.78 0.04 13.42
CA GLU A 10 -7.33 0.68 14.67
C GLU A 10 -7.66 -0.15 15.92
N ASN A 11 -8.74 -0.94 15.90
CA ASN A 11 -9.23 -1.66 17.07
C ASN A 11 -8.67 -3.10 17.21
N ASP A 12 -8.27 -3.75 16.12
CA ASP A 12 -7.82 -5.15 16.13
C ASP A 12 -6.31 -5.28 16.34
N GLY A 13 -5.85 -4.91 17.54
CA GLY A 13 -4.49 -5.22 17.99
C GLY A 13 -4.18 -6.72 18.15
N THR A 14 -5.15 -7.63 18.03
CA THR A 14 -4.91 -9.09 18.23
C THR A 14 -5.83 -10.06 17.47
N ALA A 15 -6.77 -9.62 16.64
CA ALA A 15 -7.63 -10.52 15.85
C ALA A 15 -7.54 -10.18 14.36
N THR A 16 -6.70 -10.89 13.61
CA THR A 16 -6.60 -10.75 12.16
C THR A 16 -7.88 -11.30 11.51
N ALA A 17 -8.91 -10.46 11.39
CA ALA A 17 -9.79 -10.57 10.24
C ALA A 17 -8.90 -10.44 9.00
N GLU A 18 -8.65 -11.55 8.30
CA GLU A 18 -7.88 -11.54 7.06
C GLU A 18 -8.65 -10.73 6.03
N ILE A 19 -8.39 -9.42 6.00
CA ILE A 19 -8.88 -8.55 4.95
C ILE A 19 -8.33 -9.14 3.65
N PRO A 20 -9.18 -9.52 2.67
CA PRO A 20 -8.72 -10.12 1.44
C PRO A 20 -8.08 -9.03 0.56
N LEU A 21 -6.82 -8.68 0.86
CA LEU A 21 -6.07 -7.61 0.20
C LEU A 21 -5.99 -7.81 -1.33
N ALA A 22 -5.98 -9.07 -1.78
CA ALA A 22 -6.05 -9.41 -3.19
C ALA A 22 -7.37 -8.93 -3.83
N ALA A 23 -8.52 -9.23 -3.20
CA ALA A 23 -9.82 -8.76 -3.68
C ALA A 23 -9.95 -7.22 -3.62
N MET A 24 -9.25 -6.57 -2.69
CA MET A 24 -9.17 -5.10 -2.68
C MET A 24 -8.37 -4.57 -3.87
N ALA A 25 -7.20 -5.14 -4.14
CA ALA A 25 -6.39 -4.76 -5.29
C ALA A 25 -7.16 -4.94 -6.61
N GLU A 26 -7.91 -6.03 -6.77
CA GLU A 26 -8.80 -6.26 -7.92
C GLU A 26 -9.88 -5.18 -8.06
N LYS A 27 -10.53 -4.79 -6.96
CA LYS A 27 -11.54 -3.72 -6.98
C LYS A 27 -10.93 -2.37 -7.36
N ILE A 28 -9.75 -2.05 -6.82
CA ILE A 28 -9.02 -0.82 -7.16
C ILE A 28 -8.66 -0.82 -8.64
N ALA A 29 -8.09 -1.92 -9.15
CA ALA A 29 -7.72 -2.09 -10.54
C ALA A 29 -8.92 -1.88 -11.47
N LYS A 30 -10.05 -2.53 -11.16
CA LYS A 30 -11.30 -2.38 -11.92
C LYS A 30 -11.81 -0.94 -11.96
N ASN A 31 -11.77 -0.23 -10.83
CA ASN A 31 -12.24 1.16 -10.75
C ASN A 31 -11.33 2.14 -11.48
N LEU A 32 -10.02 1.86 -11.53
CA LEU A 32 -9.03 2.69 -12.24
C LEU A 32 -8.85 2.30 -13.71
N GLY A 33 -9.43 1.18 -14.16
CA GLY A 33 -9.28 0.67 -15.52
C GLY A 33 -7.88 0.12 -15.82
N VAL A 34 -7.15 -0.33 -14.79
CA VAL A 34 -5.79 -0.91 -14.89
C VAL A 34 -5.83 -2.40 -14.62
N LYS A 35 -4.74 -3.11 -14.89
CA LYS A 35 -4.60 -4.55 -14.58
C LYS A 35 -4.34 -4.75 -13.09
N THR A 36 -4.68 -5.93 -12.57
CA THR A 36 -4.45 -6.25 -11.15
C THR A 36 -2.97 -6.25 -10.77
N ASP A 37 -2.07 -6.63 -11.68
CA ASP A 37 -0.61 -6.60 -11.47
C ASP A 37 -0.01 -5.19 -11.53
N GLU A 38 -0.78 -4.19 -11.94
CA GLU A 38 -0.42 -2.76 -11.90
C GLU A 38 -0.80 -2.11 -10.56
N VAL A 39 -1.44 -2.85 -9.65
CA VAL A 39 -1.81 -2.37 -8.32
C VAL A 39 -1.00 -3.10 -7.25
N ALA A 40 -0.30 -2.33 -6.42
CA ALA A 40 0.43 -2.84 -5.26
C ALA A 40 -0.11 -2.24 -3.95
N ILE A 41 -0.17 -3.06 -2.90
CA ILE A 41 -0.50 -2.64 -1.54
C ILE A 41 0.74 -2.87 -0.68
N LEU A 42 1.20 -1.83 0.00
CA LEU A 42 2.37 -1.89 0.88
C LEU A 42 1.95 -1.77 2.34
N GLY A 43 2.61 -2.54 3.20
CA GLY A 43 2.52 -2.45 4.64
C GLY A 43 3.66 -1.63 5.23
N ILE A 44 3.41 -0.92 6.31
CA ILE A 44 4.42 -0.19 7.07
C ILE A 44 4.96 -1.10 8.17
N SER A 45 6.26 -1.38 8.17
CA SER A 45 6.94 -2.05 9.29
C SER A 45 7.32 -1.02 10.35
N THR A 46 6.70 -1.07 11.52
CA THR A 46 7.02 -0.17 12.65
C THR A 46 8.38 -0.49 13.28
N ARG A 47 8.76 -1.78 13.32
CA ARG A 47 10.05 -2.24 13.87
C ARG A 47 11.25 -1.74 13.06
N TRP A 48 11.15 -1.82 11.74
CA TRP A 48 12.29 -1.57 10.84
C TRP A 48 12.13 -0.31 9.98
N ARG A 49 11.05 0.46 10.21
CA ARG A 49 10.75 1.76 9.56
C ARG A 49 10.88 1.71 8.03
N HIS A 50 10.25 0.72 7.42
CA HIS A 50 10.23 0.54 5.96
C HIS A 50 8.85 0.10 5.46
N LEU A 51 8.63 0.26 4.16
CA LEU A 51 7.50 -0.31 3.43
C LEU A 51 7.89 -1.67 2.83
N HIS A 52 6.96 -2.60 2.80
CA HIS A 52 7.12 -3.91 2.17
C HIS A 52 5.83 -4.32 1.45
N PHE A 53 5.93 -5.18 0.44
CA PHE A 53 4.78 -5.61 -0.33
C PHE A 53 3.88 -6.55 0.48
N LEU A 54 2.58 -6.24 0.49
CA LEU A 54 1.51 -7.15 0.89
C LEU A 54 0.83 -7.78 -0.34
N VAL A 55 0.65 -6.96 -1.39
CA VAL A 55 0.17 -7.37 -2.70
C VAL A 55 1.02 -6.68 -3.78
N PRO A 56 1.38 -7.38 -4.88
CA PRO A 56 1.19 -8.81 -5.11
C PRO A 56 2.09 -9.67 -4.20
N GLN A 57 1.60 -10.83 -3.78
CA GLN A 57 2.33 -11.73 -2.87
C GLN A 57 3.67 -12.20 -3.46
N ALA A 58 3.77 -12.29 -4.79
CA ALA A 58 5.01 -12.61 -5.50
C ALA A 58 6.16 -11.62 -5.19
N LEU A 59 5.84 -10.37 -4.81
CA LEU A 59 6.83 -9.35 -4.49
C LEU A 59 7.16 -9.24 -3.00
N LYS A 60 6.53 -10.06 -2.14
CA LYS A 60 6.71 -10.00 -0.67
C LYS A 60 8.18 -10.10 -0.22
N ASN A 61 8.99 -10.85 -0.96
CA ASN A 61 10.40 -11.10 -0.64
C ASN A 61 11.38 -10.29 -1.51
N VAL A 62 10.90 -9.42 -2.40
CA VAL A 62 11.76 -8.73 -3.39
C VAL A 62 12.51 -7.55 -2.75
N GLY A 63 12.02 -7.00 -1.65
CA GLY A 63 12.74 -5.98 -0.88
C GLY A 63 11.84 -5.08 -0.06
N PHE A 64 12.43 -3.99 0.43
CA PHE A 64 11.75 -2.98 1.24
C PHE A 64 12.13 -1.56 0.79
N ILE A 65 11.24 -0.60 1.05
CA ILE A 65 11.49 0.82 0.80
C ILE A 65 11.69 1.51 2.15
N PRO A 66 12.89 2.00 2.48
CA PRO A 66 13.11 2.75 3.71
C PRO A 66 12.24 4.01 3.76
N LEU A 67 11.61 4.30 4.90
CA LEU A 67 10.81 5.53 5.08
C LEU A 67 11.67 6.81 5.03
N THR A 68 13.00 6.66 5.18
CA THR A 68 13.97 7.75 5.02
C THR A 68 14.29 8.06 3.55
N SER A 69 13.80 7.28 2.60
CA SER A 69 14.02 7.54 1.18
C SER A 69 13.34 8.83 0.74
N ASN A 70 14.11 9.73 0.12
CA ASN A 70 13.60 10.99 -0.42
C ASN A 70 13.13 10.86 -1.89
N SER A 71 13.69 9.92 -2.63
CA SER A 71 13.34 9.67 -4.03
C SER A 71 12.10 8.79 -4.20
N ALA A 72 11.81 7.92 -3.24
CA ALA A 72 10.65 7.02 -3.32
C ALA A 72 9.34 7.75 -3.03
N LEU A 73 8.45 7.81 -4.02
CA LEU A 73 7.10 8.36 -3.90
C LEU A 73 6.32 7.74 -2.73
N ALA A 74 6.32 6.40 -2.64
CA ALA A 74 5.59 5.68 -1.59
C ALA A 74 6.06 6.06 -0.17
N ALA A 75 7.37 6.30 0.02
CA ALA A 75 7.90 6.73 1.31
C ALA A 75 7.43 8.14 1.67
N ARG A 76 7.37 9.06 0.69
CA ARG A 76 6.85 10.42 0.90
C ARG A 76 5.35 10.41 1.20
N THR A 77 4.55 9.65 0.44
CA THR A 77 3.10 9.50 0.67
C THR A 77 2.80 9.09 2.11
N VAL A 78 3.56 8.14 2.66
CA VAL A 78 3.39 7.69 4.04
C VAL A 78 3.84 8.73 5.07
N ARG A 79 4.94 9.44 4.80
CA ARG A 79 5.47 10.44 5.74
C ARG A 79 4.60 11.69 5.81
N ASP A 80 4.11 12.15 4.66
CA ASP A 80 3.43 13.43 4.53
C ASP A 80 1.91 13.28 4.61
N SER A 81 1.42 12.03 4.64
CA SER A 81 -0.01 11.67 4.62
C SER A 81 -0.78 12.34 3.49
N LYS A 82 -0.13 12.48 2.33
CA LYS A 82 -0.68 13.11 1.13
C LYS A 82 -0.56 12.19 -0.08
N PRO A 83 -1.62 12.07 -0.91
CA PRO A 83 -1.53 11.31 -2.15
C PRO A 83 -0.55 11.96 -3.11
N GLU A 84 0.27 11.15 -3.78
CA GLU A 84 1.27 11.59 -4.75
C GLU A 84 0.94 11.00 -6.13
N ILE A 85 1.12 11.78 -7.19
CA ILE A 85 0.96 11.32 -8.58
C ILE A 85 2.27 11.62 -9.31
N ASN A 86 2.81 10.62 -9.99
CA ASN A 86 3.94 10.80 -10.91
C ASN A 86 3.44 10.72 -12.35
N ASN A 87 3.42 11.86 -13.04
CA ASN A 87 3.07 11.95 -14.45
C ASN A 87 4.31 12.32 -15.25
N ASN A 88 5.03 11.31 -15.74
CA ASN A 88 6.25 11.49 -16.52
C ASN A 88 6.01 11.47 -18.05
N PHE A 89 4.77 11.62 -18.51
CA PHE A 89 4.43 11.66 -19.94
C PHE A 89 4.77 13.00 -20.62
N SER A 90 5.15 14.01 -19.83
CA SER A 90 5.46 15.37 -20.29
C SER A 90 6.95 15.70 -20.32
N ALA A 91 7.82 14.71 -20.11
CA ALA A 91 9.28 14.86 -20.04
C ALA A 91 9.95 14.72 -21.41
#